data_AF-A0A8H7BYY3-F1
#
_entry.id   AF-A0A8H7BYY3-F1
#
_cell.length_a   1.000
_cell.length_b   1.000
_cell.length_c   1.000
_cell.angle_alpha   90.00
_cell.angle_beta   90.00
_cell.angle_gamma   90.00
#
_symmetry.space_group_name_H-M   'P 1'
#
loop_
_entity.id
_entity.type
_entity.pdbx_description
1 polymer ?
#
loop_
_entity_poly.entity_id
_entity_poly.type
_entity_poly.pdbx_seq_one_letter_code
_entity_poly.pdbx_strand_id
1 'polypeptide(L)'
;MSGFLAPTRRSLYQFLAIDPEIFPLIATVSVIFGAAGFVAGQKTTTVDSSKWVRLTPNGYPWSSDEDTGAIYKYKFYKYGDPGAETLAAPGAMVEHLVRVHAPKDKVPQQLLAE
;
A
#
# COMPACT_ATOMS: atom_id res chain seq x y z
N MET A 1 23.46 -26.65 39.11
CA MET A 1 22.88 -25.92 37.96
C MET A 1 22.74 -24.46 38.36
N SER A 2 23.76 -23.64 38.07
CA SER A 2 23.75 -22.20 38.36
C SER A 2 23.84 -21.46 37.03
N GLY A 3 22.73 -20.84 36.64
CA GLY A 3 22.57 -20.17 35.36
C GLY A 3 23.51 -18.98 35.18
N PHE A 4 24.04 -18.87 33.96
CA PHE A 4 24.73 -17.69 33.44
C PHE A 4 23.77 -16.50 33.42
N LEU A 5 23.84 -15.64 34.43
CA LEU A 5 23.35 -14.27 34.35
C LEU A 5 24.53 -13.37 34.70
N ALA A 6 25.22 -12.88 33.68
CA ALA A 6 26.12 -11.75 33.82
C ALA A 6 25.32 -10.47 33.53
N PRO A 7 25.04 -9.61 34.52
CA PRO A 7 24.51 -8.29 34.26
C PRO A 7 25.67 -7.35 33.94
N THR A 8 26.22 -7.44 32.72
CA THR A 8 27.19 -6.46 32.25
C THR A 8 26.45 -5.26 31.66
N ARG A 9 26.20 -4.22 32.48
CA ARG A 9 25.94 -2.85 32.00
C ARG A 9 27.21 -2.36 31.29
N ARG A 10 27.43 -2.81 30.05
CA ARG A 10 28.47 -2.27 29.17
C ARG A 10 27.88 -1.10 28.40
N SER A 11 28.64 -0.02 28.26
CA SER A 11 28.20 1.09 27.40
C SER A 11 28.17 0.61 25.95
N LEU A 12 27.20 1.10 25.17
CA LEU A 12 27.10 0.81 23.73
C LEU A 12 28.43 1.08 23.01
N TYR A 13 29.16 2.11 23.42
CA TYR A 13 30.47 2.44 22.86
C TYR A 13 31.54 1.38 23.18
N GLN A 14 31.57 0.84 24.40
CA GLN A 14 32.47 -0.27 24.72
C GLN A 14 32.09 -1.55 23.98
N PHE A 15 30.80 -1.80 23.81
CA PHE A 15 30.30 -2.94 23.04
C PHE A 15 30.70 -2.83 21.55
N LEU A 16 30.66 -1.64 20.97
CA LEU A 16 31.01 -1.43 19.57
C LEU A 16 32.53 -1.36 19.29
N ALA A 17 33.35 -1.02 20.30
CA ALA A 17 34.76 -0.72 20.10
C ALA A 17 35.75 -1.82 20.54
N ILE A 18 35.34 -2.75 21.42
CA ILE A 18 36.30 -3.57 22.18
C ILE A 18 36.30 -5.05 21.76
N ASP A 19 35.15 -5.63 21.42
CA ASP A 19 35.08 -7.08 21.16
C ASP A 19 35.02 -7.39 19.65
N PRO A 20 36.01 -8.12 19.09
CA PRO A 20 36.04 -8.45 17.67
C PRO A 20 34.90 -9.39 17.22
N GLU A 21 34.25 -10.06 18.17
CA GLU A 21 33.12 -10.96 17.93
C GLU A 21 31.83 -10.23 17.51
N ILE A 22 31.78 -8.90 17.70
CA ILE A 22 30.58 -8.09 17.46
C ILE A 22 30.54 -7.58 16.00
N PHE A 23 31.68 -7.50 15.31
CA PHE A 23 31.73 -7.12 13.90
C PHE A 23 30.82 -7.95 12.97
N PRO A 24 30.76 -9.30 13.05
CA PRO A 24 29.85 -10.08 12.23
C PRO A 24 28.36 -9.80 12.55
N LEU A 25 28.04 -9.48 13.81
CA LEU A 25 26.69 -9.08 14.20
C LEU A 25 26.32 -7.71 13.60
N ILE A 26 27.20 -6.71 13.69
CA ILE A 26 26.99 -5.40 13.08
C ILE A 26 26.85 -5.52 11.56
N ALA A 27 27.67 -6.35 10.93
CA ALA A 27 27.61 -6.58 9.49
C ALA A 27 26.25 -7.14 9.07
N THR A 28 25.74 -8.16 9.75
CA THR A 28 24.43 -8.76 9.41
C THR A 28 23.26 -7.83 9.69
N VAL A 29 23.28 -7.13 10.82
CA VAL A 29 22.25 -6.14 11.16
C VAL A 29 22.26 -4.98 10.16
N SER A 30 23.42 -4.44 9.81
CA SER A 30 23.51 -3.35 8.84
C SER A 30 23.05 -3.77 7.44
N VAL A 31 23.31 -5.01 7.02
CA VAL A 31 22.79 -5.55 5.76
C VAL A 31 21.26 -5.66 5.78
N ILE A 32 20.67 -6.19 6.85
CA ILE A 32 19.21 -6.34 6.96
C ILE A 32 18.52 -4.98 6.94
N PHE A 33 18.97 -4.06 7.79
CA PHE A 33 18.38 -2.72 7.88
C PHE A 33 18.68 -1.86 6.65
N GLY A 34 19.85 -2.02 6.03
CA GLY A 34 20.19 -1.34 4.78
C GLY A 34 19.33 -1.82 3.61
N ALA A 35 19.13 -3.13 3.46
CA ALA A 35 18.27 -3.69 2.42
C ALA A 35 16.80 -3.31 2.64
N ALA A 36 16.30 -3.43 3.87
CA ALA A 36 14.95 -3.01 4.21
C ALA A 36 14.74 -1.51 3.95
N GLY A 37 15.70 -0.66 4.34
CA GLY A 37 15.69 0.77 4.09
C GLY A 37 15.74 1.12 2.60
N PHE A 38 16.55 0.40 1.80
CA PHE A 38 16.61 0.59 0.36
C PHE A 38 15.30 0.23 -0.33
N VAL A 39 14.71 -0.92 0.01
CA VAL A 39 13.41 -1.36 -0.54
C VAL A 39 12.29 -0.43 -0.10
N ALA A 40 12.27 0.00 1.17
CA ALA A 40 11.32 0.98 1.66
C ALA A 40 11.46 2.31 0.91
N GLY A 41 12.69 2.82 0.75
CA GLY A 41 12.97 4.06 0.02
C GLY A 41 12.56 4.02 -1.47
N GLN A 42 12.71 2.87 -2.14
CA GLN A 42 12.25 2.69 -3.51
C GLN A 42 10.72 2.65 -3.63
N LYS A 43 10.02 2.15 -2.61
CA LYS A 43 8.55 1.97 -2.63
C LYS A 43 7.79 3.17 -2.06
N THR A 44 8.44 4.04 -1.28
CA THR A 44 7.88 5.29 -0.76
C THR A 44 7.89 6.42 -1.78
N THR A 45 7.64 6.16 -3.06
CA THR A 45 6.98 7.16 -3.90
C THR A 45 5.50 7.09 -3.56
N THR A 46 5.18 7.66 -2.40
CA THR A 46 3.84 7.98 -1.94
C THR A 46 3.00 8.46 -3.12
N VAL A 47 1.82 7.87 -3.25
CA VAL A 47 0.77 8.25 -4.20
C VAL A 47 0.58 9.76 -4.11
N ASP A 48 1.21 10.47 -5.03
CA ASP A 48 1.06 11.90 -5.15
C ASP A 48 -0.21 12.13 -5.96
N SER A 49 -1.24 12.65 -5.31
CA SER A 49 -2.51 12.99 -5.97
C SER A 49 -2.33 14.05 -7.07
N SER A 50 -1.16 14.72 -7.11
CA SER A 50 -0.79 15.69 -8.14
C SER A 50 0.11 15.13 -9.24
N LYS A 51 0.59 13.89 -9.14
CA LYS A 51 1.39 13.29 -10.22
C LYS A 51 0.50 12.96 -11.41
N TRP A 52 0.84 13.55 -12.56
CA TRP A 52 0.20 13.30 -13.84
C TRP A 52 0.22 11.81 -14.18
N VAL A 53 -0.92 11.14 -14.04
CA VAL A 53 -1.08 9.76 -14.49
C VAL A 53 -1.04 9.77 -16.02
N ARG A 54 -0.17 8.94 -16.62
CA ARG A 54 -0.13 8.81 -18.09
C ARG A 54 -1.45 8.20 -18.57
N LEU A 55 -2.23 9.02 -19.24
CA LEU A 55 -3.43 8.61 -19.97
C LEU A 55 -3.04 7.81 -21.21
N THR A 56 -3.82 6.79 -21.53
CA THR A 56 -3.69 6.04 -22.77
C THR A 56 -4.06 6.93 -23.96
N PRO A 57 -3.53 6.73 -25.18
CA PRO A 57 -3.90 7.54 -26.35
C PRO A 57 -5.41 7.69 -26.59
N ASN A 58 -6.18 6.63 -26.31
CA ASN A 58 -7.66 6.61 -26.35
C ASN A 58 -8.27 6.57 -24.94
N GLY A 59 -7.58 7.15 -23.96
CA GLY A 59 -7.97 7.13 -22.56
C GLY A 59 -9.01 8.18 -22.18
N TYR A 60 -9.38 9.05 -23.11
CA TYR A 60 -10.39 10.07 -22.92
C TYR A 60 -11.78 9.55 -23.32
N PRO A 61 -12.83 9.79 -22.51
CA PRO A 61 -14.16 9.25 -22.80
C PRO A 61 -14.79 9.86 -24.06
N TRP A 62 -14.39 11.07 -24.46
CA TRP A 62 -14.86 11.73 -25.69
C TRP A 62 -14.03 11.41 -26.93
N SER A 63 -12.96 10.63 -26.80
CA SER A 63 -12.11 10.22 -27.93
C SER A 63 -12.59 8.92 -28.59
N SER A 64 -13.69 8.35 -28.08
CA SER A 64 -14.32 7.15 -28.59
C SER A 64 -15.46 7.54 -29.52
N ASP A 65 -15.36 7.22 -30.80
CA ASP A 65 -16.41 7.46 -31.81
C ASP A 65 -17.60 6.46 -31.69
N GLU A 66 -17.63 5.62 -30.65
CA GLU A 66 -18.72 4.67 -30.40
C GLU A 66 -19.86 5.33 -29.60
N ASP A 67 -20.90 5.77 -30.31
CA ASP A 67 -22.06 6.50 -29.76
C ASP A 67 -23.04 5.65 -28.92
N THR A 68 -22.89 4.31 -28.89
CA THR A 68 -23.84 3.43 -28.18
C THR A 68 -23.12 2.36 -27.36
N GLY A 69 -23.16 2.50 -26.02
CA GLY A 69 -22.63 1.51 -25.07
C GLY A 69 -21.17 1.69 -24.67
N ALA A 70 -20.54 2.79 -25.08
CA ALA A 70 -19.15 3.08 -24.73
C ALA A 70 -18.95 3.27 -23.22
N ILE A 71 -17.82 2.78 -22.72
CA ILE A 71 -17.40 2.99 -21.34
C ILE A 71 -16.90 4.43 -21.22
N TYR A 72 -17.76 5.34 -20.73
CA TYR A 72 -17.46 6.77 -20.52
C TYR A 72 -16.52 7.05 -19.34
N LYS A 73 -15.54 6.17 -19.10
CA LYS A 73 -14.56 6.30 -18.02
C LYS A 73 -13.19 6.60 -18.61
N TYR A 74 -12.44 7.46 -17.92
CA TYR A 74 -11.03 7.65 -18.24
C TYR A 74 -10.27 6.33 -18.10
N LYS A 75 -9.30 6.11 -18.99
CA LYS A 75 -8.38 4.97 -18.93
C LYS A 75 -6.95 5.44 -18.77
N PHE A 76 -6.20 4.74 -17.94
CA PHE A 76 -4.82 5.08 -17.62
C PHE A 76 -3.92 3.85 -17.51
N TYR A 77 -2.63 4.04 -17.69
CA TYR A 77 -1.65 2.98 -17.50
C TYR A 77 -1.45 2.67 -16.02
N LYS A 78 -1.47 1.39 -15.65
CA LYS A 78 -1.13 0.96 -14.29
C LYS A 78 0.27 1.46 -13.92
N TYR A 79 0.37 2.21 -12.83
CA TYR A 79 1.60 2.88 -12.37
C TYR A 79 2.22 3.90 -13.36
N GLY A 80 1.50 4.29 -14.42
CA GLY A 80 2.00 5.22 -15.43
C GLY A 80 3.00 4.60 -16.43
N ASP A 81 3.12 3.27 -16.47
CA ASP A 81 3.99 2.55 -17.40
C ASP A 81 3.27 2.26 -18.74
N PRO A 82 3.72 2.79 -19.88
CA PRO A 82 3.08 2.56 -21.19
C PRO A 82 3.03 1.09 -21.63
N GLY A 83 3.89 0.23 -21.07
CA GLY A 83 3.90 -1.21 -21.34
C GLY A 83 2.94 -2.02 -20.45
N ALA A 84 2.36 -1.39 -19.43
CA ALA A 84 1.48 -2.05 -18.48
C ALA A 84 0.02 -2.07 -18.93
N GLU A 85 -0.80 -2.85 -18.23
CA GLU A 85 -2.25 -2.93 -18.45
C GLU A 85 -2.92 -1.56 -18.28
N THR A 86 -3.94 -1.31 -19.10
CA THR A 86 -4.78 -0.11 -19.02
C THR A 86 -5.96 -0.35 -18.07
N LEU A 87 -6.13 0.53 -17.08
CA LEU A 87 -7.17 0.45 -16.07
C LEU A 87 -8.22 1.53 -16.30
N ALA A 88 -9.49 1.19 -16.07
CA ALA A 88 -10.59 2.15 -16.06
C ALA A 88 -10.64 2.89 -14.71
N ALA A 89 -11.01 4.17 -14.75
CA ALA A 89 -11.25 4.94 -13.54
C ALA A 89 -12.31 4.26 -12.64
N PRO A 90 -12.14 4.32 -11.31
CA PRO A 90 -13.18 3.85 -10.40
C PRO A 90 -14.50 4.60 -10.65
N GLY A 91 -15.63 3.92 -10.44
CA GLY A 91 -16.94 4.55 -10.59
C GLY A 91 -17.15 5.66 -9.56
N ALA A 92 -17.95 6.67 -9.91
CA ALA A 92 -18.29 7.76 -8.98
C ALA A 92 -19.13 7.28 -7.79
N MET A 93 -19.89 6.19 -7.94
CA MET A 93 -20.73 5.61 -6.91
C MET A 93 -20.26 4.17 -6.63
N VAL A 94 -19.97 3.88 -5.36
CA VAL A 94 -19.72 2.54 -4.84
C VAL A 94 -20.89 2.20 -3.92
N GLU A 95 -21.85 1.43 -4.43
CA GLU A 95 -22.97 0.96 -3.62
C GLU A 95 -22.58 -0.34 -2.92
N HIS A 96 -22.81 -0.40 -1.61
CA HIS A 96 -22.63 -1.60 -0.81
C HIS A 96 -23.98 -2.03 -0.25
N LEU A 97 -24.60 -3.02 -0.88
CA LEU A 97 -25.85 -3.61 -0.41
C LEU A 97 -25.55 -4.61 0.72
N VAL A 98 -25.85 -4.24 1.96
CA VAL A 98 -25.70 -5.11 3.13
C VAL A 98 -27.04 -5.74 3.47
N ARG A 99 -27.21 -7.04 3.20
CA ARG A 99 -28.37 -7.81 3.66
C ARG A 99 -28.13 -8.26 5.10
N VAL A 100 -28.86 -7.67 6.05
CA VAL A 100 -28.85 -8.10 7.45
C VAL A 100 -30.08 -8.97 7.71
N HIS A 101 -29.89 -10.15 8.32
CA HIS A 101 -30.99 -10.89 8.93
C HIS A 101 -31.28 -10.32 10.32
N ALA A 102 -32.17 -9.34 10.36
CA ALA A 102 -32.65 -8.74 11.61
C ALA A 102 -34.03 -9.30 11.98
N PRO A 103 -34.26 -9.66 13.26
CA PRO A 103 -35.61 -9.96 13.75
C PRO A 103 -36.46 -8.69 13.67
N LYS A 104 -37.69 -8.83 13.15
CA LYS A 104 -38.60 -7.71 12.83
C LYS A 104 -38.88 -6.78 14.02
N ASP A 105 -38.77 -7.30 15.23
CA ASP A 105 -39.09 -6.58 16.47
C ASP A 105 -38.04 -5.54 16.89
N LYS A 106 -36.84 -5.56 16.29
CA LYS A 106 -35.71 -4.69 16.66
C LYS A 106 -35.30 -3.70 15.56
N VAL A 107 -36.03 -3.67 14.44
CA VAL A 107 -35.72 -2.77 13.33
C VAL A 107 -36.47 -1.45 13.52
N PRO A 108 -35.77 -0.29 13.58
CA PRO A 108 -36.45 1.00 13.63
C PRO A 108 -37.27 1.21 12.34
N GLN A 109 -38.54 1.58 12.50
CA GLN A 109 -39.52 1.71 11.39
C GLN A 109 -39.08 2.65 10.25
N GLN A 110 -38.13 3.54 10.54
CA GLN A 110 -37.55 4.49 9.59
C GLN A 110 -36.77 3.82 8.44
N LEU A 111 -36.33 2.56 8.62
CA LEU A 111 -35.61 1.79 7.59
C LEU A 111 -36.52 0.86 6.77
N LEU A 112 -37.82 0.79 7.09
CA LEU A 112 -38.81 -0.04 6.41
C LEU A 112 -39.71 0.77 5.47
N ALA A 113 -39.57 2.09 5.46
CA ALA A 113 -40.37 3.02 4.68
C ALA A 113 -39.50 3.70 3.61
N GLU A 114 -39.03 2.90 2.65
CA GLU A 114 -38.56 3.35 1.32
C GLU A 114 -39.00 2.32 0.28
#